data_AF-A0AAD5REV8-F1
#
_entry.id   AF-A0AAD5REV8-F1
#
_cell.length_a   1.000
_cell.length_b   1.000
_cell.length_c   1.000
_cell.angle_alpha   90.00
_cell.angle_beta   90.00
_cell.angle_gamma   90.00
#
_symmetry.space_group_name_H-M   'P 1'
#
loop_
_entity.id
_entity.type
_entity.pdbx_description
1 polymer ?
#
loop_
_entity_poly.entity_id
_entity_poly.type
_entity_poly.pdbx_seq_one_letter_code
_entity_poly.pdbx_strand_id
1 'polypeptide(L)'
;MGDKAADRTLTLLHLRKTFSEYMRIPLSGSRDVDPNRLLPLFTKVMAMFTPAELRVEFKEILNFSTFLCSVLVREIRQRASNHSTVEAASSIAEYLQPYSSQKGWLLLNSIFFLISTDDEVIISSACKVSLPSTLVKTVYLFFDLPVCEEFAEHRQKLNELITCLLDRLCSYKNVSEELAKKDDLKLIFVGTSSPLPSEKRTVAKDNGQNVGNIIS
;
A
#
# COMPACT_ATOMS: atom_id res chain seq x y z
N MET A 1 28.52 -11.86 -19.55
CA MET A 1 27.07 -12.14 -19.35
C MET A 1 26.80 -13.10 -18.18
N GLY A 2 27.71 -14.00 -17.78
CA GLY A 2 27.47 -14.95 -16.66
C GLY A 2 27.34 -14.33 -15.25
N ASP A 3 27.99 -13.19 -14.99
CA ASP A 3 28.07 -12.61 -13.64
C ASP A 3 26.76 -11.96 -13.17
N LYS A 4 26.02 -11.30 -14.08
CA LYS A 4 24.71 -10.68 -13.78
C LYS A 4 23.61 -11.70 -13.49
N ALA A 5 23.64 -12.86 -14.15
CA ALA A 5 22.65 -13.92 -13.94
C ALA A 5 22.87 -14.63 -12.59
N ALA A 6 24.13 -14.83 -12.20
CA ALA A 6 24.49 -15.34 -10.89
C ALA A 6 24.02 -14.38 -9.77
N ASP A 7 24.29 -13.07 -9.92
CA ASP A 7 23.88 -12.05 -8.95
C ASP A 7 22.34 -11.94 -8.81
N ARG A 8 21.59 -12.02 -9.93
CA ARG A 8 20.12 -12.12 -9.94
C ARG A 8 19.63 -13.28 -9.08
N THR A 9 20.17 -14.47 -9.35
CA THR A 9 19.79 -15.71 -8.67
C THR A 9 20.11 -15.64 -7.17
N LEU A 10 21.30 -15.16 -6.81
CA LEU A 10 21.73 -15.01 -5.42
C LEU A 10 20.86 -14.02 -4.66
N THR A 11 20.53 -12.87 -5.26
CA THR A 11 19.66 -11.87 -4.64
C THR A 11 18.27 -12.43 -4.36
N LEU A 12 17.69 -13.18 -5.31
CA LEU A 12 16.38 -13.80 -5.13
C LEU A 12 16.41 -14.93 -4.08
N LEU A 13 17.47 -15.76 -4.06
CA LEU A 13 17.67 -16.78 -3.04
C LEU A 13 17.79 -16.17 -1.64
N HIS A 14 18.50 -15.05 -1.51
CA HIS A 14 18.61 -14.33 -0.25
C HIS A 14 17.24 -13.82 0.22
N LEU A 15 16.46 -13.20 -0.67
CA LEU A 15 15.09 -12.78 -0.34
C LEU A 15 14.24 -13.97 0.14
N ARG A 16 14.27 -15.10 -0.58
CA ARG A 16 13.53 -16.31 -0.22
C ARG A 16 13.91 -16.84 1.15
N LYS A 17 15.21 -16.91 1.43
CA LYS A 17 15.74 -17.36 2.73
C LYS A 17 15.28 -16.44 3.85
N THR A 18 15.49 -15.13 3.71
CA THR A 18 15.10 -14.14 4.72
C THR A 18 13.59 -14.14 4.97
N PHE A 19 12.78 -14.27 3.91
CA PHE A 19 11.33 -14.37 4.04
C PHE A 19 10.90 -15.68 4.73
N SER A 20 11.54 -16.80 4.41
CA SER A 20 11.24 -18.09 5.04
C SER A 20 11.60 -18.09 6.53
N GLU A 21 12.75 -17.52 6.89
CA GLU A 21 13.16 -17.33 8.29
C GLU A 21 12.17 -16.46 9.04
N TYR A 22 11.69 -15.38 8.43
CA TYR A 22 10.64 -14.52 8.99
C TYR A 22 9.34 -15.29 9.29
N MET A 23 8.88 -16.12 8.34
CA MET A 23 7.63 -16.88 8.49
C MET A 23 7.72 -18.02 9.53
N ARG A 24 8.92 -18.42 9.96
CA ARG A 24 9.12 -19.49 10.97
C ARG A 24 9.05 -19.01 12.42
N ILE A 25 9.02 -17.69 12.67
CA ILE A 25 9.01 -17.14 14.04
C ILE A 25 7.62 -17.37 14.66
N PRO A 26 7.50 -18.08 15.80
CA PRO A 26 6.20 -18.37 16.42
C PRO A 26 5.45 -17.11 16.85
N LEU A 27 4.13 -17.13 16.71
CA LEU A 27 3.21 -16.04 17.11
C LEU A 27 3.28 -15.66 18.61
N SER A 28 3.92 -16.50 19.44
CA SER A 28 4.09 -16.32 20.88
C SER A 28 5.38 -15.58 21.30
N GLY A 29 6.32 -15.40 20.37
CA GLY A 29 7.43 -14.48 20.55
C GLY A 29 7.06 -13.12 19.96
N SER A 30 7.48 -12.02 20.60
CA SER A 30 7.49 -10.70 19.98
C SER A 30 7.96 -10.84 18.53
N ARG A 31 7.17 -10.39 17.55
CA ARG A 31 7.54 -10.39 16.13
C ARG A 31 8.65 -9.35 15.93
N ASP A 32 9.83 -9.60 16.49
CA ASP A 32 10.98 -8.67 16.58
C ASP A 32 11.83 -8.63 15.29
N VAL A 33 11.39 -9.29 14.22
CA VAL A 33 12.03 -9.17 12.90
C VAL A 33 11.22 -8.22 12.04
N ASP A 34 11.72 -7.00 11.98
CA ASP A 34 11.16 -5.87 11.27
C ASP A 34 10.99 -6.15 9.75
N PRO A 35 9.77 -5.99 9.17
CA PRO A 35 9.53 -6.02 7.72
C PRO A 35 10.51 -5.13 6.94
N ASN A 36 11.09 -4.13 7.59
CA ASN A 36 12.14 -3.26 7.04
C ASN A 36 13.41 -3.99 6.61
N ARG A 37 13.65 -5.25 7.00
CA ARG A 37 14.77 -6.05 6.47
C ARG A 37 14.50 -6.65 5.09
N LEU A 38 13.23 -6.93 4.78
CA LEU A 38 12.82 -7.54 3.51
C LEU A 38 12.76 -6.50 2.39
N LEU A 39 12.30 -5.29 2.70
CA LEU A 39 12.07 -4.25 1.71
C LEU A 39 13.34 -3.82 0.94
N PRO A 40 14.52 -3.59 1.56
CA PRO A 40 15.74 -3.25 0.82
C PRO A 40 16.22 -4.37 -0.11
N LEU A 41 16.06 -5.63 0.30
CA LEU A 41 16.36 -6.78 -0.57
C LEU A 41 15.39 -6.81 -1.75
N PHE A 42 14.11 -6.56 -1.49
CA PHE A 42 13.11 -6.52 -2.55
C PHE A 42 13.31 -5.33 -3.50
N THR A 43 13.82 -4.18 -3.03
CA THR A 43 14.24 -3.07 -3.92
C THR A 43 15.26 -3.52 -4.95
N LYS A 44 16.25 -4.32 -4.54
CA LYS A 44 17.24 -4.89 -5.46
C LYS A 44 16.58 -5.84 -6.46
N VAL A 45 15.66 -6.68 -5.99
CA VAL A 45 14.89 -7.57 -6.88
C VAL A 45 14.08 -6.76 -7.91
N MET A 46 13.37 -5.70 -7.50
CA MET A 46 12.61 -4.85 -8.43
C MET A 46 13.51 -4.15 -9.47
N ALA A 47 14.77 -3.88 -9.15
CA ALA A 47 15.74 -3.31 -10.09
C ALA A 47 16.33 -4.35 -11.07
N MET A 48 16.22 -5.64 -10.74
CA MET A 48 16.86 -6.74 -11.47
C MET A 48 15.89 -7.60 -12.26
N PHE A 49 14.61 -7.57 -11.91
CA PHE A 49 13.53 -8.37 -12.49
C PHE A 49 12.40 -7.46 -12.94
N THR A 50 11.78 -7.81 -14.07
CA THR A 50 10.44 -7.33 -14.43
C THR A 50 9.37 -8.08 -13.62
N PRO A 51 8.14 -7.54 -13.48
CA PRO A 51 7.05 -8.27 -12.82
C PRO A 51 6.79 -9.65 -13.43
N ALA A 52 6.84 -9.76 -14.77
CA ALA A 52 6.64 -11.02 -15.48
C ALA A 52 7.72 -12.06 -15.15
N GLU A 53 9.00 -11.67 -15.12
CA GLU A 53 10.09 -12.56 -14.71
C GLU A 53 9.93 -12.99 -13.25
N LEU A 54 9.64 -12.04 -12.35
CA LEU A 54 9.50 -12.34 -10.92
C LEU A 54 8.38 -13.36 -10.67
N ARG A 55 7.25 -13.26 -11.38
CA ARG A 55 6.14 -14.21 -11.27
C ARG A 55 6.57 -15.65 -11.57
N VAL A 56 7.49 -15.82 -12.52
CA VAL A 56 8.00 -17.15 -12.91
C VAL A 56 9.06 -17.66 -11.91
N GLU A 57 9.97 -16.80 -11.49
CA GLU A 57 11.17 -17.18 -10.73
C GLU A 57 10.93 -17.28 -9.21
N PHE A 58 10.02 -16.47 -8.65
CA PHE A 58 9.76 -16.40 -7.21
C PHE A 58 8.52 -17.19 -6.82
N LYS A 59 8.69 -18.46 -6.43
CA LYS A 59 7.56 -19.36 -6.14
C LYS A 59 6.73 -18.95 -4.91
N GLU A 60 7.31 -18.22 -3.98
CA GLU A 60 6.65 -17.72 -2.78
C GLU A 60 5.99 -16.34 -2.98
N ILE A 61 5.93 -15.83 -4.22
CA ILE A 61 5.41 -14.49 -4.54
C ILE A 61 4.01 -14.22 -3.99
N LEU A 62 3.12 -15.24 -3.97
CA LEU A 62 1.77 -15.10 -3.41
C LEU A 62 1.80 -14.83 -1.91
N ASN A 63 2.57 -15.62 -1.15
CA ASN A 63 2.67 -15.44 0.30
C ASN A 63 3.37 -14.12 0.64
N PHE A 64 4.41 -13.78 -0.12
CA PHE A 64 5.15 -12.54 0.05
C PHE A 64 4.29 -11.31 -0.23
N SER A 65 3.52 -11.31 -1.33
CA SER A 65 2.60 -10.23 -1.67
C SER A 65 1.47 -10.07 -0.65
N THR A 66 0.84 -11.18 -0.24
CA THR A 66 -0.20 -11.18 0.82
C THR A 66 0.35 -10.57 2.10
N PHE A 67 1.58 -10.94 2.48
CA PHE A 67 2.27 -10.40 3.65
C PHE A 67 2.48 -8.89 3.55
N LEU A 68 3.08 -8.39 2.47
CA LEU A 68 3.33 -6.95 2.30
C LEU A 68 2.02 -6.14 2.30
N CYS A 69 0.98 -6.64 1.61
CA CYS A 69 -0.34 -6.01 1.61
C CYS A 69 -0.91 -5.92 3.03
N SER A 70 -0.79 -7.00 3.82
CA SER A 70 -1.25 -7.03 5.22
C SER A 70 -0.49 -6.04 6.11
N VAL A 71 0.82 -5.90 5.90
CA VAL A 71 1.64 -4.92 6.62
C VAL A 71 1.16 -3.51 6.30
N LEU A 72 0.98 -3.16 5.02
CA LEU A 72 0.52 -1.82 4.63
C LEU A 72 -0.85 -1.49 5.24
N VAL A 73 -1.80 -2.43 5.16
CA VAL A 73 -3.13 -2.26 5.72
C VAL A 73 -3.08 -2.03 7.23
N ARG A 74 -2.25 -2.81 7.95
CA ARG A 74 -2.06 -2.65 9.40
C ARG A 74 -1.46 -1.29 9.74
N GLU A 75 -0.41 -0.87 9.05
CA GLU A 75 0.29 0.40 9.31
C GLU A 75 -0.62 1.62 9.06
N ILE A 76 -1.46 1.58 8.01
CA ILE A 76 -2.46 2.61 7.73
C ILE A 76 -3.54 2.63 8.82
N ARG A 77 -4.12 1.46 9.16
CA ARG A 77 -5.14 1.34 10.21
C ARG A 77 -4.65 1.82 11.57
N GLN A 78 -3.42 1.49 11.93
CA GLN A 78 -2.80 1.92 13.18
C GLN A 78 -2.72 3.45 13.24
N ARG A 79 -2.25 4.10 12.17
CA ARG A 79 -2.15 5.57 12.09
C ARG A 79 -3.50 6.28 12.09
N ALA A 80 -4.57 5.58 11.72
CA ALA A 80 -5.92 6.11 11.76
C ALA A 80 -6.65 5.92 13.09
N SER A 81 -6.17 5.00 13.95
CA SER A 81 -6.97 4.49 15.06
C SER A 81 -7.23 5.46 16.22
N ASN A 82 -6.45 6.55 16.38
CA ASN A 82 -6.49 7.40 17.59
C ASN A 82 -6.40 8.91 17.31
N HIS A 83 -6.85 9.37 16.13
CA HIS A 83 -6.60 10.74 15.68
C HIS A 83 -7.83 11.38 15.02
N SER A 84 -7.86 12.71 14.92
CA SER A 84 -8.82 13.41 14.05
C SER A 84 -8.59 13.05 12.57
N THR A 85 -9.55 13.34 11.69
CA THR A 85 -9.40 13.00 10.25
C THR A 85 -8.17 13.67 9.62
N VAL A 86 -7.87 14.92 9.99
CA VAL A 86 -6.71 15.68 9.50
C VAL A 86 -5.40 15.10 9.99
N GLU A 87 -5.31 14.75 11.29
CA GLU A 87 -4.12 14.15 11.88
C GLU A 87 -3.86 12.74 11.32
N ALA A 88 -4.91 11.93 11.18
CA ALA A 88 -4.83 10.62 10.55
C ALA A 88 -4.35 10.75 9.10
N ALA A 89 -4.95 11.66 8.31
CA ALA A 89 -4.54 11.91 6.93
C ALA A 89 -3.06 12.33 6.85
N SER A 90 -2.64 13.27 7.70
CA SER A 90 -1.26 13.76 7.74
C SER A 90 -0.27 12.67 8.13
N SER A 91 -0.59 11.87 9.16
CA SER A 91 0.26 10.76 9.62
C SER A 91 0.41 9.67 8.56
N ILE A 92 -0.69 9.31 7.86
CA ILE A 92 -0.65 8.35 6.77
C ILE A 92 0.15 8.92 5.58
N ALA A 93 -0.06 10.18 5.21
CA ALA A 93 0.69 10.82 4.13
C ALA A 93 2.19 10.88 4.43
N GLU A 94 2.58 11.27 5.65
CA GLU A 94 3.98 11.31 6.07
C GLU A 94 4.65 9.93 6.03
N TYR A 95 3.91 8.87 6.38
CA TYR A 95 4.40 7.50 6.28
C TYR A 95 4.59 7.04 4.84
N LEU A 96 3.64 7.35 3.97
CA LEU A 96 3.61 6.83 2.60
C LEU A 96 4.38 7.69 1.61
N GLN A 97 4.64 8.97 1.87
CA GLN A 97 5.25 9.87 0.88
C GLN A 97 6.74 9.57 0.62
N PRO A 98 7.25 9.95 -0.57
CA PRO A 98 8.67 9.88 -0.88
C PRO A 98 9.55 10.57 0.17
N TYR A 99 10.78 10.09 0.34
CA TYR A 99 11.80 10.64 1.25
C TYR A 99 11.44 10.66 2.74
N SER A 100 10.29 10.07 3.12
CA SER A 100 10.02 9.74 4.51
C SER A 100 11.16 8.90 5.09
N SER A 101 11.50 9.16 6.35
CA SER A 101 12.42 8.30 7.11
C SER A 101 11.82 6.90 7.33
N GLN A 102 10.49 6.79 7.23
CA GLN A 102 9.73 5.55 7.34
C GLN A 102 9.73 4.78 6.01
N LYS A 103 9.42 3.48 6.07
CA LYS A 103 9.49 2.61 4.88
C LYS A 103 8.18 2.50 4.09
N GLY A 104 7.16 3.31 4.41
CA GLY A 104 5.83 3.22 3.79
C GLY A 104 5.86 3.45 2.28
N TRP A 105 6.62 4.43 1.79
CA TRP A 105 6.80 4.65 0.36
C TRP A 105 7.38 3.43 -0.36
N LEU A 106 8.41 2.81 0.23
CA LEU A 106 9.04 1.63 -0.35
C LEU A 106 8.11 0.41 -0.32
N LEU A 107 7.35 0.24 0.76
CA LEU A 107 6.33 -0.79 0.86
C LEU A 107 5.24 -0.63 -0.21
N LEU A 108 4.76 0.60 -0.42
CA LEU A 108 3.75 0.92 -1.43
C LEU A 108 4.26 0.63 -2.85
N ASN A 109 5.49 1.04 -3.17
CA ASN A 109 6.13 0.71 -4.45
C ASN A 109 6.31 -0.81 -4.64
N SER A 110 6.66 -1.52 -3.58
CA SER A 110 6.81 -2.99 -3.61
C SER A 110 5.48 -3.68 -3.92
N ILE A 111 4.39 -3.23 -3.30
CA ILE A 111 3.04 -3.71 -3.59
C ILE A 111 2.64 -3.35 -5.01
N PHE A 112 2.87 -2.12 -5.46
CA PHE A 112 2.58 -1.74 -6.84
C PHE A 112 3.30 -2.63 -7.85
N PHE A 113 4.59 -2.90 -7.64
CA PHE A 113 5.36 -3.83 -8.47
C PHE A 113 4.76 -5.24 -8.48
N LEU A 114 4.33 -5.77 -7.32
CA LEU A 114 3.71 -7.10 -7.21
C LEU A 114 2.34 -7.16 -7.89
N ILE A 115 1.51 -6.12 -7.76
CA ILE A 115 0.24 -6.02 -8.48
C ILE A 115 0.46 -5.86 -9.99
N SER A 116 1.61 -5.30 -10.41
CA SER A 116 2.03 -5.23 -11.82
C SER A 116 2.36 -6.59 -12.46
N THR A 117 2.28 -7.69 -11.71
CA THR A 117 2.42 -9.05 -12.28
C THR A 117 1.14 -9.52 -13.00
N ASP A 118 0.04 -8.78 -12.84
CA ASP A 118 -1.29 -9.09 -13.36
C ASP A 118 -1.74 -10.54 -13.03
N ASP A 119 -1.32 -11.03 -11.87
CA ASP A 119 -1.71 -12.34 -11.34
C ASP A 119 -2.99 -12.21 -10.50
N GLU A 120 -4.10 -12.74 -11.02
CA GLU A 120 -5.41 -12.69 -10.36
C GLU A 120 -5.40 -13.30 -8.94
N VAL A 121 -4.55 -14.29 -8.67
CA VAL A 121 -4.44 -14.91 -7.35
C VAL A 121 -3.82 -13.94 -6.35
N ILE A 122 -2.80 -13.19 -6.78
CA ILE A 122 -2.19 -12.11 -5.97
C ILE A 122 -3.23 -11.02 -5.70
N ILE A 123 -3.97 -10.58 -6.71
CA ILE A 123 -5.00 -9.54 -6.55
C ILE A 123 -6.12 -10.01 -5.62
N SER A 124 -6.56 -11.26 -5.76
CA SER A 124 -7.53 -11.88 -4.85
C SER A 124 -7.01 -11.92 -3.41
N SER A 125 -5.73 -12.22 -3.21
CA SER A 125 -5.11 -12.18 -1.88
C SER A 125 -5.07 -10.77 -1.28
N ALA A 126 -4.82 -9.74 -2.10
CA ALA A 126 -4.85 -8.34 -1.68
C ALA A 126 -6.26 -7.92 -1.21
N CYS A 127 -7.31 -8.41 -1.88
CA CYS A 127 -8.70 -8.18 -1.46
C CYS A 127 -9.01 -8.82 -0.12
N LYS A 128 -8.55 -10.07 0.11
CA LYS A 128 -8.76 -10.80 1.38
C LYS A 128 -8.18 -10.06 2.58
N VAL A 129 -7.10 -9.30 2.38
CA VAL A 129 -6.47 -8.49 3.44
C VAL A 129 -6.95 -7.04 3.44
N SER A 130 -8.00 -6.72 2.66
CA SER A 130 -8.64 -5.40 2.57
C SER A 130 -7.75 -4.27 2.03
N LEU A 131 -6.78 -4.59 1.16
CA LEU A 131 -5.90 -3.58 0.58
C LEU A 131 -6.68 -2.52 -0.25
N PRO A 132 -7.51 -2.90 -1.25
CA PRO A 132 -8.22 -1.92 -2.08
C PRO A 132 -9.09 -0.97 -1.26
N SER A 133 -9.91 -1.51 -0.36
CA SER A 133 -10.72 -0.72 0.58
C SER A 133 -9.88 0.27 1.38
N THR A 134 -8.78 -0.18 1.96
CA THR A 134 -7.90 0.66 2.77
C THR A 134 -7.26 1.79 1.95
N LEU A 135 -6.89 1.53 0.70
CA LEU A 135 -6.36 2.55 -0.21
C LEU A 135 -7.42 3.59 -0.59
N VAL A 136 -8.65 3.17 -0.92
CA VAL A 136 -9.76 4.08 -1.22
C VAL A 136 -10.05 5.00 -0.03
N LYS A 137 -10.12 4.43 1.18
CA LYS A 137 -10.32 5.20 2.42
C LYS A 137 -9.17 6.15 2.70
N THR A 138 -7.94 5.76 2.37
CA THR A 138 -6.75 6.62 2.47
C THR A 138 -6.86 7.84 1.54
N VAL A 139 -7.21 7.62 0.27
CA VAL A 139 -7.45 8.73 -0.69
C VAL A 139 -8.55 9.65 -0.19
N TYR A 140 -9.64 9.10 0.34
CA TYR A 140 -10.73 9.90 0.89
C TYR A 140 -10.28 10.77 2.07
N LEU A 141 -9.42 10.25 2.96
CA LEU A 141 -8.84 11.02 4.06
C LEU A 141 -7.90 12.12 3.56
N PHE A 142 -7.20 11.91 2.44
CA PHE A 142 -6.30 12.92 1.88
C PHE A 142 -7.02 14.20 1.42
N PHE A 143 -8.36 14.20 1.29
CA PHE A 143 -9.13 15.43 1.12
C PHE A 143 -9.11 16.37 2.33
N ASP A 144 -8.70 15.87 3.51
CA ASP A 144 -8.54 16.67 4.72
C ASP A 144 -7.07 17.09 4.95
N LEU A 145 -6.14 16.79 4.01
CA LEU A 145 -4.74 17.22 4.15
C LEU A 145 -4.64 18.76 4.08
N PRO A 146 -3.91 19.39 5.01
CA PRO A 146 -3.70 20.84 4.98
C PRO A 146 -2.80 21.21 3.81
N VAL A 147 -3.02 22.35 3.15
CA VAL A 147 -2.11 22.83 2.10
C VAL A 147 -0.73 23.08 2.71
N CYS A 148 0.30 22.49 2.11
CA CYS A 148 1.68 22.65 2.55
C CYS A 148 2.59 22.56 1.32
N GLU A 149 3.21 23.68 0.94
CA GLU A 149 4.04 23.78 -0.27
C GLU A 149 5.27 22.87 -0.20
N GLU A 150 5.87 22.71 0.98
CA GLU A 150 7.03 21.83 1.20
C GLU A 150 6.73 20.36 0.86
N PHE A 151 5.50 19.91 1.11
CA PHE A 151 5.08 18.53 0.80
C PHE A 151 4.32 18.41 -0.52
N ALA A 152 4.15 19.49 -1.29
CA ALA A 152 3.32 19.47 -2.49
C ALA A 152 3.81 18.43 -3.52
N GLU A 153 5.10 18.42 -3.83
CA GLU A 153 5.69 17.46 -4.78
C GLU A 153 5.63 16.02 -4.24
N HIS A 154 5.90 15.82 -2.94
CA HIS A 154 5.85 14.51 -2.31
C HIS A 154 4.43 13.92 -2.32
N ARG A 155 3.43 14.75 -2.01
CA ARG A 155 2.02 14.38 -2.04
C ARG A 155 1.51 14.16 -3.45
N GLN A 156 2.00 14.92 -4.43
CA GLN A 156 1.68 14.67 -5.82
C GLN A 156 2.15 13.28 -6.25
N LYS A 157 3.43 12.93 -6.02
CA LYS A 157 3.98 11.59 -6.34
C LYS A 157 3.23 10.48 -5.60
N LEU A 158 2.85 10.72 -4.34
CA LEU A 158 2.04 9.77 -3.58
C LEU A 158 0.66 9.53 -4.20
N ASN A 159 -0.04 10.61 -4.55
CA ASN A 159 -1.34 10.53 -5.20
C ASN A 159 -1.26 9.86 -6.57
N GLU A 160 -0.24 10.15 -7.36
CA GLU A 160 0.01 9.49 -8.65
C GLU A 160 0.18 7.98 -8.48
N LEU A 161 1.02 7.54 -7.53
CA LEU A 161 1.25 6.11 -7.31
C LEU A 161 0.00 5.39 -6.79
N ILE A 162 -0.72 5.97 -5.82
CA ILE A 162 -1.96 5.38 -5.30
C ILE A 162 -3.03 5.32 -6.39
N THR A 163 -3.16 6.36 -7.21
CA THR A 163 -4.12 6.40 -8.32
C THR A 163 -3.80 5.32 -9.34
N CYS A 164 -2.55 5.19 -9.77
CA CYS A 164 -2.11 4.12 -10.68
C CYS A 164 -2.36 2.72 -10.10
N LEU A 165 -2.11 2.53 -8.81
CA LEU A 165 -2.38 1.27 -8.12
C LEU A 165 -3.88 0.95 -8.07
N LEU A 166 -4.71 1.92 -7.69
CA LEU A 166 -6.16 1.77 -7.64
C LEU A 166 -6.77 1.54 -9.01
N ASP A 167 -6.32 2.25 -10.05
CA ASP A 167 -6.75 2.06 -11.44
C ASP A 167 -6.51 0.61 -11.89
N ARG A 168 -5.31 0.09 -11.66
CA ARG A 168 -4.99 -1.31 -11.96
C ARG A 168 -5.85 -2.28 -11.14
N LEU A 169 -5.96 -2.10 -9.82
CA LEU A 169 -6.77 -2.99 -8.98
C LEU A 169 -8.24 -2.99 -9.41
N CYS A 170 -8.82 -1.83 -9.68
CA CYS A 170 -10.21 -1.68 -10.08
C CYS A 170 -10.53 -2.26 -11.47
N SER A 171 -9.52 -2.61 -12.27
CA SER A 171 -9.74 -3.36 -13.51
C SER A 171 -10.18 -4.82 -13.28
N TYR A 172 -10.05 -5.34 -12.05
CA TYR A 172 -10.41 -6.70 -11.68
C TYR A 172 -11.76 -6.76 -10.96
N LYS A 173 -12.65 -7.64 -11.43
CA LYS A 173 -14.03 -7.77 -10.92
C LYS A 173 -14.11 -8.00 -9.40
N ASN A 174 -13.24 -8.84 -8.86
CA ASN A 174 -13.21 -9.18 -7.44
C ASN A 174 -12.86 -7.97 -6.55
N VAL A 175 -12.10 -7.00 -7.07
CA VAL A 175 -11.82 -5.74 -6.36
C VAL A 175 -13.09 -4.91 -6.28
N SER A 176 -13.81 -4.74 -7.39
CA SER A 176 -15.10 -4.02 -7.37
C SER A 176 -16.11 -4.67 -6.44
N GLU A 177 -16.15 -6.01 -6.38
CA GLU A 177 -17.00 -6.75 -5.46
C GLU A 177 -16.59 -6.54 -3.99
N GLU A 178 -15.30 -6.52 -3.68
CA GLU A 178 -14.81 -6.21 -2.32
C GLU A 178 -15.20 -4.80 -1.89
N LEU A 179 -14.95 -3.82 -2.75
CA LEU A 179 -15.29 -2.42 -2.50
C LEU A 179 -16.80 -2.20 -2.33
N ALA A 180 -17.62 -2.89 -3.13
CA ALA A 180 -19.07 -2.87 -2.98
C ALA A 180 -19.51 -3.47 -1.64
N LYS A 181 -18.96 -4.63 -1.26
CA LYS A 181 -19.27 -5.30 0.02
C LYS A 181 -18.89 -4.49 1.24
N LYS A 182 -17.91 -3.59 1.12
CA LYS A 182 -17.43 -2.72 2.20
C LYS A 182 -18.01 -1.31 2.16
N ASP A 183 -18.97 -1.05 1.26
CA ASP A 183 -19.59 0.26 1.04
C ASP A 183 -18.60 1.38 0.69
N ASP A 184 -17.48 1.05 0.06
CA ASP A 184 -16.39 2.00 -0.24
C ASP A 184 -16.49 2.64 -1.62
N LEU A 185 -17.30 2.07 -2.53
CA LEU A 185 -17.52 2.66 -3.86
C LEU A 185 -18.05 4.10 -3.76
N LYS A 186 -18.87 4.40 -2.76
CA LYS A 186 -19.38 5.76 -2.51
C LYS A 186 -18.25 6.77 -2.26
N LEU A 187 -17.15 6.36 -1.64
CA LEU A 187 -16.01 7.23 -1.35
C LEU A 187 -15.26 7.59 -2.64
N ILE A 188 -15.17 6.65 -3.59
CA ILE A 188 -14.62 6.91 -4.92
C ILE A 188 -15.49 7.94 -5.65
N PHE A 189 -16.81 7.76 -5.65
CA PHE A 189 -17.73 8.69 -6.30
C PHE A 189 -17.68 10.09 -5.68
N VAL A 190 -17.68 10.20 -4.35
CA VAL A 190 -17.55 11.50 -3.66
C VAL A 190 -16.24 12.19 -4.04
N GLY A 191 -15.16 11.42 -4.21
CA GLY A 191 -13.87 11.96 -4.60
C GLY A 191 -13.81 12.47 -6.04
N THR A 192 -14.47 11.78 -6.98
CA THR A 192 -14.47 12.15 -8.41
C THR A 192 -15.54 13.19 -8.77
N SER A 193 -16.65 13.23 -8.03
CA SER A 193 -17.75 14.17 -8.26
C SER A 193 -17.57 15.49 -7.51
N SER A 194 -16.56 15.62 -6.65
CA SER A 194 -16.27 16.88 -5.98
C SER A 194 -15.67 17.86 -6.99
N PRO A 195 -16.31 19.01 -7.26
CA PRO A 195 -15.56 20.11 -7.87
C PRO A 195 -14.39 20.43 -6.94
N LEU A 196 -13.20 20.61 -7.49
CA LEU A 196 -12.07 21.19 -6.79
C LEU A 196 -12.27 22.71 -6.79
N PRO A 197 -12.44 23.36 -5.63
CA PRO A 197 -11.89 24.69 -5.45
C PRO A 197 -10.73 24.61 -4.47
N SER A 198 -9.56 25.06 -4.93
CA SER A 198 -8.60 25.72 -4.05
C SER A 198 -9.35 26.80 -3.26
N GLU A 199 -9.21 26.74 -1.94
CA GLU A 199 -9.90 27.54 -0.92
C GLU A 199 -11.23 26.99 -0.37
N LYS A 200 -11.14 26.60 0.90
CA LYS A 200 -12.20 26.45 1.90
C LYS A 200 -13.02 25.16 1.82
N ARG A 201 -12.56 24.15 2.55
CA ARG A 201 -13.40 23.06 3.08
C ARG A 201 -13.36 23.08 4.60
N THR A 202 -14.17 23.92 5.23
CA THR A 202 -14.46 23.86 6.68
C THR A 202 -15.93 23.56 6.97
N VAL A 203 -16.77 23.34 5.94
CA VAL A 203 -18.23 23.22 6.13
C VAL A 203 -18.81 22.09 5.29
N ALA A 204 -18.48 20.83 5.62
CA ALA A 204 -19.23 19.65 5.17
C ALA A 204 -18.98 18.36 5.99
N LYS A 205 -18.29 18.44 7.13
CA LYS A 205 -18.00 17.28 7.99
C LYS A 205 -18.40 17.51 9.45
N ASP A 206 -19.41 18.34 9.69
CA ASP A 206 -20.04 18.41 11.01
C ASP A 206 -21.08 17.28 11.14
N ASN A 207 -20.59 16.05 11.18
CA ASN A 207 -21.35 14.86 11.56
C ASN A 207 -20.38 13.78 12.02
N GLY A 208 -19.68 14.03 13.13
CA GLY A 208 -19.21 13.04 14.11
C GLY A 208 -18.73 11.66 13.63
N GLN A 209 -18.13 11.52 12.45
CA GLN A 209 -17.63 10.25 11.97
C GLN A 209 -16.29 9.98 12.62
N ASN A 210 -16.32 9.13 13.64
CA ASN A 210 -15.14 8.55 14.25
C ASN A 210 -14.26 7.93 13.15
N VAL A 211 -12.99 8.32 13.07
CA VAL A 211 -12.01 7.84 12.07
C VAL A 211 -11.91 6.32 12.06
N GLY A 212 -12.14 5.68 13.21
CA GLY A 212 -12.26 4.23 13.34
C GLY A 212 -13.30 3.61 12.40
N ASN A 213 -14.42 4.30 12.14
CA ASN A 213 -15.48 3.83 11.23
C ASN A 213 -15.14 4.04 9.75
N ILE A 214 -14.20 4.96 9.45
CA ILE A 214 -13.76 5.20 8.07
C ILE A 214 -12.78 4.11 7.65
N ILE A 215 -11.83 3.69 8.52
CA ILE A 215 -10.81 2.69 8.13
C ILE A 215 -11.18 1.24 8.52
N SER A 216 -12.15 1.01 9.41
CA SER A 216 -12.61 -0.35 9.80
C SER A 216 -12.97 -1.25 8.62
#